data_AF-A0A6D0IH86-F1
#
_entry.id   AF-A0A6D0IH86-F1
#
_cell.length_a   1.000
_cell.length_b   1.000
_cell.length_c   1.000
_cell.angle_alpha   90.00
_cell.angle_beta   90.00
_cell.angle_gamma   90.00
#
_symmetry.space_group_name_H-M   'P 1'
#
loop_
_entity.id
_entity.type
_entity.pdbx_description
1 polymer ?
#
loop_
_entity_poly.entity_id
_entity_poly.type
_entity_poly.pdbx_seq_one_letter_code
_entity_poly.pdbx_strand_id
1 'polypeptide(L)'
;LQQGDYEELDQMNAAKPYAKAAFRVNQPQDLGIALARAIRVSVSGRPGGVYLDLPANVLAATMEKDEALTTIVKVENPSPALLPCPKSVTSAISLLAKAERPLIILGKGAAYSQADEQLREFIESTQIPFLPMSMAKGILEDTHPLSAAAARSFALANADVVMLVGARLNWLLAHGKKGWAADTQFIQLDIEPQEIDSNRPIVVPVVGDIASSMQGMLAELKQNTFTTPLVWRDILNIHKQQNAQKMHEK
;
A
#
# COMPACT_ATOMS: atom_id res chain seq x y z
N LEU A 1 -38.87 -14.88 -11.29
CA LEU A 1 -39.37 -14.88 -12.68
C LEU A 1 -38.67 -13.72 -13.37
N GLN A 2 -38.05 -13.91 -14.54
CA GLN A 2 -37.52 -12.82 -15.37
C GLN A 2 -38.71 -12.16 -16.06
N GLN A 3 -39.20 -11.07 -15.48
CA GLN A 3 -40.48 -10.47 -15.86
C GLN A 3 -40.32 -9.23 -16.76
N GLY A 4 -39.09 -8.72 -16.89
CA GLY A 4 -38.78 -7.56 -17.71
C GLY A 4 -39.14 -6.24 -17.01
N ASP A 5 -38.73 -6.08 -15.75
CA ASP A 5 -38.88 -4.82 -15.03
C ASP A 5 -38.03 -3.70 -15.65
N TYR A 6 -38.35 -2.45 -15.32
CA TYR A 6 -37.61 -1.28 -15.82
C TYR A 6 -36.15 -1.32 -15.33
N GLU A 7 -35.19 -1.26 -16.25
CA GLU A 7 -33.74 -1.43 -15.97
C GLU A 7 -33.43 -2.73 -15.19
N GLU A 8 -34.17 -3.83 -15.46
CA GLU A 8 -34.05 -5.12 -14.76
C GLU A 8 -32.62 -5.66 -14.77
N LEU A 9 -31.97 -5.59 -13.61
CA LEU A 9 -30.70 -6.23 -13.34
C LEU A 9 -30.59 -6.49 -11.84
N ASP A 10 -30.07 -7.66 -11.45
CA ASP A 10 -29.61 -7.85 -10.09
C ASP A 10 -28.26 -7.15 -9.88
N GLN A 11 -28.33 -5.82 -9.70
CA GLN A 11 -27.16 -4.95 -9.66
C GLN A 11 -26.20 -5.32 -8.51
N MET A 12 -26.73 -5.66 -7.33
CA MET A 12 -25.93 -6.14 -6.20
C MET A 12 -25.09 -7.37 -6.55
N ASN A 13 -25.70 -8.39 -7.18
CA ASN A 13 -24.96 -9.59 -7.57
C ASN A 13 -23.97 -9.32 -8.71
N ALA A 14 -24.32 -8.44 -9.66
CA ALA A 14 -23.42 -8.01 -10.73
C ALA A 14 -22.16 -7.29 -10.19
N ALA A 15 -22.28 -6.55 -9.08
CA ALA A 15 -21.16 -5.79 -8.51
C ALA A 15 -20.16 -6.64 -7.70
N LYS A 16 -20.56 -7.83 -7.21
CA LYS A 16 -19.73 -8.66 -6.30
C LYS A 16 -18.31 -8.94 -6.79
N PRO A 17 -18.05 -9.25 -8.09
CA PRO A 17 -16.69 -9.53 -8.56
C PRO A 17 -15.76 -8.29 -8.59
N TYR A 18 -16.32 -7.08 -8.54
CA TYR A 18 -15.60 -5.82 -8.77
C TYR A 18 -15.46 -4.95 -7.52
N ALA A 19 -16.10 -5.35 -6.42
CA ALA A 19 -16.16 -4.59 -5.17
C ALA A 19 -15.71 -5.45 -3.98
N LYS A 20 -15.23 -4.80 -2.91
CA LYS A 20 -14.94 -5.48 -1.64
C LYS A 20 -16.21 -6.05 -1.01
N ALA A 21 -17.32 -5.33 -1.16
CA ALA A 21 -18.64 -5.78 -0.76
C ALA A 21 -19.70 -5.13 -1.65
N ALA A 22 -20.83 -5.82 -1.78
CA ALA A 22 -22.04 -5.32 -2.39
C ALA A 22 -23.18 -5.52 -1.38
N PHE A 23 -23.85 -4.43 -1.01
CA PHE A 23 -24.97 -4.41 -0.07
C PHE A 23 -26.24 -3.95 -0.80
N ARG A 24 -27.40 -4.38 -0.32
CA ARG A 24 -28.72 -3.88 -0.72
C ARG A 24 -29.53 -3.53 0.50
N VAL A 25 -30.19 -2.37 0.48
CA VAL A 25 -31.00 -1.88 1.60
C VAL A 25 -32.47 -1.95 1.22
N ASN A 26 -33.25 -2.79 1.90
CA ASN A 26 -34.67 -2.98 1.58
C ASN A 26 -35.62 -2.19 2.49
N GLN A 27 -35.13 -1.72 3.64
CA GLN A 27 -35.92 -1.00 4.64
C GLN A 27 -35.28 0.35 4.99
N PRO A 28 -36.06 1.44 5.13
CA PRO A 28 -35.50 2.78 5.35
C PRO A 28 -34.71 2.89 6.67
N GLN A 29 -35.13 2.19 7.73
CA GLN A 29 -34.42 2.18 9.02
C GLN A 29 -33.00 1.58 8.95
N ASP A 30 -32.68 0.81 7.91
CA ASP A 30 -31.37 0.17 7.75
C ASP A 30 -30.37 1.05 6.97
N LEU A 31 -30.80 2.19 6.41
CA LEU A 31 -29.95 3.05 5.59
C LEU A 31 -28.72 3.54 6.34
N GLY A 32 -28.89 3.98 7.59
CA GLY A 32 -27.79 4.49 8.41
C GLY A 32 -26.73 3.43 8.69
N ILE A 33 -27.13 2.22 9.08
CA ILE A 33 -26.19 1.13 9.35
C ILE A 33 -25.55 0.59 8.07
N ALA A 34 -26.30 0.52 6.96
CA ALA A 34 -25.76 0.07 5.68
C ALA A 34 -24.69 1.02 5.14
N LEU A 35 -24.91 2.34 5.24
CA LEU A 35 -23.89 3.34 4.91
C LEU A 35 -22.68 3.21 5.83
N ALA A 36 -22.88 3.01 7.13
CA ALA A 36 -21.77 2.80 8.06
C ALA A 36 -20.92 1.56 7.71
N ARG A 37 -21.56 0.46 7.31
CA ARG A 37 -20.86 -0.73 6.80
C ARG A 37 -20.10 -0.42 5.52
N ALA A 38 -20.71 0.29 4.58
CA ALA A 38 -20.09 0.64 3.32
C ALA A 38 -18.84 1.51 3.52
N ILE A 39 -18.90 2.51 4.40
CA ILE A 39 -17.76 3.35 4.78
C ILE A 39 -16.65 2.49 5.39
N ARG A 40 -16.95 1.66 6.41
CA ARG A 40 -15.92 0.83 7.06
C ARG A 40 -15.26 -0.14 6.09
N VAL A 41 -16.03 -0.81 5.21
CA VAL A 41 -15.48 -1.78 4.25
C VAL A 41 -14.61 -1.10 3.19
N SER A 42 -14.96 0.10 2.74
CA SER A 42 -14.21 0.78 1.68
C SER A 42 -12.82 1.25 2.13
N VAL A 43 -12.64 1.60 3.41
CA VAL A 43 -11.39 2.17 3.93
C VAL A 43 -10.58 1.26 4.86
N SER A 44 -11.18 0.22 5.47
CA SER A 44 -10.43 -0.74 6.32
C SER A 44 -9.72 -1.84 5.50
N GLY A 45 -8.69 -2.46 6.07
CA GLY A 45 -7.84 -3.43 5.35
C GLY A 45 -7.22 -2.79 4.10
N ARG A 46 -7.08 -3.54 2.99
CA ARG A 46 -6.77 -2.92 1.69
C ARG A 46 -7.99 -2.10 1.22
N PRO A 47 -7.89 -0.78 1.00
CA PRO A 47 -9.02 0.03 0.57
C PRO A 47 -9.52 -0.35 -0.83
N GLY A 48 -10.81 -0.14 -1.09
CA GLY A 48 -11.42 -0.49 -2.37
C GLY A 48 -12.89 -0.08 -2.51
N GLY A 49 -13.45 -0.32 -3.70
CA GLY A 49 -14.83 0.02 -4.02
C GLY A 49 -15.84 -0.81 -3.21
N VAL A 50 -16.96 -0.18 -2.87
CA VAL A 50 -18.13 -0.82 -2.27
C VAL A 50 -19.35 -0.38 -3.07
N TYR A 51 -20.24 -1.34 -3.34
CA TYR A 51 -21.52 -1.07 -4.00
C TYR A 51 -22.66 -1.10 -2.97
N LEU A 52 -23.51 -0.07 -2.97
CA LEU A 52 -24.66 0.07 -2.10
C LEU A 52 -25.92 0.28 -2.96
N ASP A 53 -26.70 -0.78 -3.09
CA ASP A 53 -27.95 -0.85 -3.87
C ASP A 53 -29.11 -0.26 -3.06
N LEU A 54 -29.80 0.71 -3.66
CA LEU A 54 -30.97 1.38 -3.09
C LEU A 54 -32.16 1.18 -4.04
N PRO A 55 -32.98 0.13 -3.85
CA PRO A 55 -34.19 -0.10 -4.63
C PRO A 55 -35.12 1.12 -4.56
N ALA A 56 -35.81 1.48 -5.66
CA ALA A 56 -36.69 2.65 -5.70
C ALA A 56 -37.70 2.68 -4.53
N ASN A 57 -38.20 1.52 -4.12
CA ASN A 57 -39.13 1.39 -3.00
C ASN A 57 -38.54 1.85 -1.65
N VAL A 58 -37.23 1.63 -1.39
CA VAL A 58 -36.63 2.09 -0.11
C VAL A 58 -36.49 3.61 -0.07
N LEU A 59 -36.30 4.24 -1.23
CA LEU A 59 -36.22 5.70 -1.35
C LEU A 59 -37.57 6.37 -1.11
N ALA A 60 -38.66 5.72 -1.54
CA ALA A 60 -40.02 6.21 -1.36
C ALA A 60 -40.64 5.82 -0.01
N ALA A 61 -40.05 4.87 0.72
CA ALA A 61 -40.57 4.40 2.00
C ALA A 61 -40.48 5.50 3.07
N THR A 62 -41.55 5.67 3.83
CA THR A 62 -41.64 6.66 4.91
C THR A 62 -41.56 5.99 6.28
N MET A 63 -40.98 6.69 7.25
CA MET A 63 -41.02 6.36 8.67
C MET A 63 -41.15 7.64 9.49
N GLU A 64 -41.41 7.52 10.79
CA GLU A 64 -41.49 8.67 11.69
C GLU A 64 -40.11 9.37 11.76
N LYS A 65 -40.11 10.70 11.79
CA LYS A 65 -38.89 11.52 11.64
C LYS A 65 -37.95 11.36 12.84
N ASP A 66 -38.48 11.43 14.05
CA ASP A 66 -37.68 11.34 15.26
C ASP A 66 -37.09 9.93 15.39
N GLU A 67 -37.86 8.89 15.07
CA GLU A 67 -37.37 7.51 14.92
C GLU A 67 -36.27 7.43 13.85
N ALA A 68 -36.46 8.00 12.66
CA ALA A 68 -35.48 7.97 11.57
C ALA A 68 -34.13 8.57 12.00
N LEU A 69 -34.14 9.69 12.72
CA LEU A 69 -32.92 10.35 13.20
C LEU A 69 -32.11 9.44 14.14
N THR A 70 -32.77 8.56 14.90
CA THR A 70 -32.07 7.58 15.76
C THR A 70 -31.36 6.47 14.97
N THR A 71 -31.75 6.23 13.72
CA THR A 71 -31.16 5.19 12.87
C THR A 71 -29.88 5.64 12.17
N ILE A 72 -29.59 6.94 12.15
CA ILE A 72 -28.41 7.51 11.49
C ILE A 72 -27.16 7.16 12.29
N VAL A 73 -26.23 6.45 11.65
CA VAL A 73 -24.97 6.03 12.28
C VAL A 73 -23.83 6.91 11.80
N LYS A 74 -23.29 7.73 12.71
CA LYS A 74 -22.02 8.44 12.48
C LYS A 74 -20.84 7.49 12.71
N VAL A 75 -20.00 7.32 11.70
CA VAL A 75 -18.84 6.43 11.78
C VAL A 75 -17.61 7.18 12.28
N GLU A 76 -17.21 6.88 13.51
CA GLU A 76 -15.93 7.35 14.05
C GLU A 76 -14.83 6.33 13.73
N ASN A 77 -13.65 6.84 13.35
CA ASN A 77 -12.44 6.09 13.01
C ASN A 77 -12.70 4.82 12.16
N PRO A 78 -13.08 4.97 10.88
CA PRO A 78 -13.49 3.84 10.04
C PRO A 78 -12.36 2.89 9.64
N SER A 79 -11.11 3.36 9.68
CA SER A 79 -9.87 2.62 9.40
C SER A 79 -8.91 2.75 10.58
N PRO A 80 -9.14 2.01 11.69
CA PRO A 80 -8.26 2.07 12.85
C PRO A 80 -6.87 1.54 12.52
N ALA A 81 -5.88 2.00 13.29
CA ALA A 81 -4.50 1.54 13.18
C ALA A 81 -4.40 0.02 13.44
N LEU A 82 -3.56 -0.65 12.67
CA LEU A 82 -3.21 -2.05 12.79
C LEU A 82 -1.69 -2.17 12.86
N LEU A 83 -1.17 -2.30 14.07
CA LEU A 83 0.26 -2.38 14.32
C LEU A 83 0.81 -3.74 13.89
N PRO A 84 2.04 -3.81 13.33
CA PRO A 84 2.66 -5.07 12.99
C PRO A 84 3.16 -5.83 14.21
N CYS A 85 3.47 -7.12 14.02
CA CYS A 85 4.20 -7.89 15.01
C CYS A 85 5.57 -7.24 15.30
N PRO A 86 5.93 -6.95 16.57
CA PRO A 86 7.23 -6.38 16.91
C PRO A 86 8.43 -7.21 16.41
N LYS A 87 8.31 -8.54 16.42
CA LYS A 87 9.36 -9.43 15.90
C LYS A 87 9.58 -9.26 14.40
N SER A 88 8.53 -8.96 13.62
CA SER A 88 8.66 -8.66 12.20
C SER A 88 9.45 -7.36 11.97
N VAL A 89 9.19 -6.34 12.79
CA VAL A 89 9.92 -5.06 12.75
C VAL A 89 11.40 -5.26 13.07
N THR A 90 11.72 -5.94 14.19
CA THR A 90 13.12 -6.28 14.55
C THR A 90 13.81 -7.09 13.46
N SER A 91 13.12 -8.06 12.86
CA SER A 91 13.67 -8.88 11.78
C SER A 91 13.93 -8.07 10.51
N ALA A 92 13.06 -7.12 10.19
CA ALA A 92 13.20 -6.25 9.02
C ALA A 92 14.41 -5.32 9.18
N ILE A 93 14.56 -4.68 10.34
CA ILE A 93 15.73 -3.84 10.64
C ILE A 93 17.01 -4.67 10.66
N SER A 94 17.00 -5.86 11.27
CA SER A 94 18.16 -6.75 11.29
C SER A 94 18.59 -7.19 9.88
N LEU A 95 17.63 -7.47 8.99
CA LEU A 95 17.93 -7.84 7.61
C LEU A 95 18.49 -6.66 6.81
N LEU A 96 17.92 -5.46 6.96
CA LEU A 96 18.44 -4.24 6.31
C LEU A 96 19.84 -3.88 6.80
N ALA A 97 20.12 -4.02 8.10
CA ALA A 97 21.43 -3.72 8.68
C ALA A 97 22.55 -4.65 8.16
N LYS A 98 22.19 -5.85 7.70
CA LYS A 98 23.13 -6.83 7.11
C LYS A 98 23.22 -6.73 5.58
N ALA A 99 22.36 -5.93 4.95
CA ALA A 99 22.31 -5.81 3.50
C ALA A 99 23.53 -5.06 2.97
N GLU A 100 24.15 -5.57 1.91
CA GLU A 100 25.21 -4.87 1.21
C GLU A 100 24.67 -3.85 0.20
N ARG A 101 23.52 -4.15 -0.40
CA ARG A 101 22.89 -3.37 -1.49
C ARG A 101 21.38 -3.20 -1.24
N PRO A 102 20.95 -2.64 -0.09
CA PRO A 102 19.54 -2.46 0.21
C PRO A 102 18.87 -1.48 -0.77
N LEU A 103 17.59 -1.71 -1.05
CA LEU A 103 16.76 -0.83 -1.87
C LEU A 103 15.34 -0.78 -1.30
N ILE A 104 14.78 0.43 -1.15
CA ILE A 104 13.37 0.61 -0.81
C ILE A 104 12.56 0.83 -2.09
N ILE A 105 11.39 0.21 -2.22
CA ILE A 105 10.44 0.50 -3.28
C ILE A 105 9.17 1.08 -2.66
N LEU A 106 8.87 2.33 -3.00
CA LEU A 106 7.67 3.03 -2.55
C LEU A 106 6.55 2.81 -3.54
N GLY A 107 5.51 2.10 -3.13
CA GLY A 107 4.30 1.90 -3.92
C GLY A 107 3.22 2.95 -3.62
N LYS A 108 2.15 2.93 -4.40
CA LYS A 108 1.01 3.84 -4.16
C LYS A 108 0.32 3.61 -2.81
N GLY A 109 0.51 2.43 -2.20
CA GLY A 109 0.04 2.17 -0.83
C GLY A 109 0.77 3.05 0.20
N ALA A 110 2.07 3.29 0.00
CA ALA A 110 2.85 4.21 0.84
C ALA A 110 2.35 5.66 0.71
N ALA A 111 2.07 6.11 -0.53
CA ALA A 111 1.46 7.43 -0.75
C ALA A 111 0.08 7.52 -0.08
N TYR A 112 -0.75 6.48 -0.24
CA TYR A 112 -2.08 6.44 0.36
C TYR A 112 -2.07 6.48 1.89
N SER A 113 -1.02 5.96 2.54
CA SER A 113 -0.92 6.00 4.00
C SER A 113 -0.60 7.39 4.58
N GLN A 114 -0.20 8.36 3.74
CA GLN A 114 0.20 9.71 4.18
C GLN A 114 1.26 9.69 5.29
N ALA A 115 2.19 8.74 5.21
CA ALA A 115 3.27 8.55 6.18
C ALA A 115 4.57 9.21 5.67
N ASP A 116 4.45 10.35 5.01
CA ASP A 116 5.48 10.95 4.16
C ASP A 116 6.73 11.30 4.98
N GLU A 117 6.53 11.94 6.14
CA GLU A 117 7.61 12.31 7.05
C GLU A 117 8.30 11.08 7.66
N GLN A 118 7.55 10.04 8.03
CA GLN A 118 8.16 8.83 8.58
C GLN A 118 8.98 8.08 7.52
N LEU A 119 8.49 8.05 6.27
CA LEU A 119 9.22 7.45 5.15
C LEU A 119 10.49 8.24 4.84
N ARG A 120 10.40 9.58 4.83
CA ARG A 120 11.54 10.48 4.68
C ARG A 120 12.56 10.28 5.79
N GLU A 121 12.15 10.36 7.06
CA GLU A 121 13.03 10.18 8.22
C GLU A 121 13.77 8.84 8.14
N PHE A 122 13.07 7.76 7.77
CA PHE A 122 13.66 6.43 7.67
C PHE A 122 14.69 6.34 6.53
N ILE A 123 14.34 6.84 5.34
CA ILE A 123 15.22 6.83 4.16
C ILE A 123 16.46 7.70 4.41
N GLU A 124 16.28 8.90 4.96
CA GLU A 124 17.38 9.82 5.24
C GLU A 124 18.27 9.31 6.38
N SER A 125 17.71 8.70 7.43
CA SER A 125 18.50 8.16 8.55
C SER A 125 19.34 6.94 8.14
N THR A 126 18.77 6.03 7.36
CA THR A 126 19.45 4.80 6.91
C THR A 126 20.31 5.01 5.66
N GLN A 127 20.12 6.14 4.97
CA GLN A 127 20.69 6.43 3.65
C GLN A 127 20.37 5.35 2.60
N ILE A 128 19.27 4.60 2.76
CA ILE A 128 18.88 3.56 1.81
C ILE A 128 18.38 4.22 0.50
N PRO A 129 18.92 3.84 -0.67
CA PRO A 129 18.37 4.26 -1.95
C PRO A 129 16.91 3.83 -2.11
N PHE A 130 16.07 4.66 -2.73
CA PHE A 130 14.67 4.34 -2.95
C PHE A 130 14.26 4.44 -4.42
N LEU A 131 13.26 3.65 -4.79
CA LEU A 131 12.63 3.65 -6.10
C LEU A 131 11.13 3.98 -5.95
N PRO A 132 10.67 5.17 -6.36
CA PRO A 132 9.25 5.47 -6.35
C PRO A 132 8.55 4.81 -7.54
N MET A 133 7.48 4.07 -7.28
CA MET A 133 6.52 3.68 -8.31
C MET A 133 5.75 4.90 -8.79
N SER A 134 5.05 4.80 -9.94
CA SER A 134 4.45 5.95 -10.63
C SER A 134 3.68 6.93 -9.73
N MET A 135 2.77 6.45 -8.89
CA MET A 135 1.94 7.29 -8.01
C MET A 135 2.56 7.50 -6.61
N ALA A 136 3.77 7.01 -6.37
CA ALA A 136 4.55 7.27 -5.17
C ALA A 136 5.63 8.35 -5.38
N LYS A 137 5.76 8.84 -6.63
CA LYS A 137 6.59 10.01 -6.94
C LYS A 137 6.05 11.21 -6.18
N GLY A 138 6.92 11.92 -5.48
CA GLY A 138 6.56 13.09 -4.67
C GLY A 138 6.38 12.82 -3.17
N ILE A 139 6.35 11.56 -2.70
CA ILE A 139 6.46 11.28 -1.24
C ILE A 139 7.78 11.86 -0.73
N LEU A 140 8.86 11.51 -1.41
CA LEU A 140 10.09 12.31 -1.44
C LEU A 140 10.15 12.96 -2.82
N GLU A 141 10.79 14.12 -2.91
CA GLU A 141 10.96 14.82 -4.16
C GLU A 141 11.73 13.93 -5.16
N ASP A 142 11.33 13.95 -6.44
CA ASP A 142 11.93 13.06 -7.44
C ASP A 142 13.42 13.31 -7.67
N THR A 143 13.87 14.53 -7.36
CA THR A 143 15.27 14.97 -7.41
C THR A 143 16.07 14.60 -6.16
N HIS A 144 15.46 13.92 -5.18
CA HIS A 144 16.12 13.54 -3.94
C HIS A 144 17.39 12.72 -4.24
N PRO A 145 18.53 12.98 -3.57
CA PRO A 145 19.80 12.33 -3.90
C PRO A 145 19.77 10.81 -3.78
N LEU A 146 18.96 10.26 -2.86
CA LEU A 146 18.76 8.81 -2.69
C LEU A 146 17.78 8.17 -3.71
N SER A 147 17.15 8.95 -4.58
CA SER A 147 16.29 8.41 -5.64
C SER A 147 17.13 7.62 -6.65
N ALA A 148 16.80 6.35 -6.80
CA ALA A 148 17.37 5.42 -7.79
C ALA A 148 16.54 5.35 -9.08
N ALA A 149 15.55 6.24 -9.26
CA ALA A 149 14.61 6.22 -10.40
C ALA A 149 15.32 6.19 -11.76
N ALA A 150 16.37 7.00 -11.93
CA ALA A 150 17.16 7.07 -13.17
C ALA A 150 18.05 5.83 -13.40
N ALA A 151 18.24 4.96 -12.42
CA ALA A 151 19.02 3.72 -12.52
C ALA A 151 18.18 2.48 -12.19
N ARG A 152 16.85 2.53 -12.42
CA ARG A 152 15.90 1.47 -12.06
C ARG A 152 16.37 0.05 -12.39
N SER A 153 16.73 -0.19 -13.65
CA SER A 153 17.11 -1.55 -14.10
C SER A 153 18.35 -2.06 -13.37
N PHE A 154 19.33 -1.19 -13.14
CA PHE A 154 20.54 -1.54 -12.40
C PHE A 154 20.23 -1.79 -10.92
N ALA A 155 19.42 -0.94 -10.29
CA ALA A 155 19.03 -1.09 -8.89
C ALA A 155 18.31 -2.43 -8.64
N LEU A 156 17.32 -2.78 -9.46
CA LEU A 156 16.56 -4.03 -9.32
C LEU A 156 17.41 -5.27 -9.59
N ALA A 157 18.33 -5.21 -10.56
CA ALA A 157 19.16 -6.35 -10.93
C ALA A 157 20.27 -6.66 -9.90
N ASN A 158 20.62 -5.72 -9.02
CA ASN A 158 21.78 -5.84 -8.13
C ASN A 158 21.46 -5.74 -6.63
N ALA A 159 20.25 -5.28 -6.25
CA ALA A 159 19.85 -5.22 -4.85
C ALA A 159 19.74 -6.63 -4.24
N ASP A 160 20.35 -6.82 -3.07
CA ASP A 160 20.31 -8.07 -2.30
C ASP A 160 19.11 -8.12 -1.34
N VAL A 161 18.79 -7.00 -0.69
CA VAL A 161 17.59 -6.83 0.14
C VAL A 161 16.71 -5.74 -0.43
N VAL A 162 15.43 -6.06 -0.65
CA VAL A 162 14.44 -5.10 -1.16
C VAL A 162 13.28 -4.97 -0.18
N MET A 163 13.06 -3.75 0.31
CA MET A 163 11.93 -3.41 1.17
C MET A 163 10.80 -2.79 0.35
N LEU A 164 9.73 -3.53 0.18
CA LEU A 164 8.51 -3.09 -0.49
C LEU A 164 7.61 -2.38 0.52
N VAL A 165 7.23 -1.13 0.24
CA VAL A 165 6.31 -0.36 1.09
C VAL A 165 5.05 -0.03 0.31
N GLY A 166 3.96 -0.74 0.60
CA GLY A 166 2.70 -0.59 -0.13
C GLY A 166 2.83 -0.84 -1.64
N ALA A 167 3.78 -1.68 -2.04
CA ALA A 167 4.10 -2.05 -3.41
C ALA A 167 3.96 -3.57 -3.59
N ARG A 168 3.23 -3.98 -4.63
CA ARG A 168 3.02 -5.40 -4.95
C ARG A 168 4.04 -5.88 -5.97
N LEU A 169 4.54 -7.11 -5.83
CA LEU A 169 5.37 -7.78 -6.82
C LEU A 169 4.52 -8.28 -8.01
N ASN A 170 3.77 -7.38 -8.64
CA ASN A 170 2.96 -7.70 -9.81
C ASN A 170 3.75 -7.42 -11.11
N TRP A 171 3.03 -7.35 -12.23
CA TRP A 171 3.61 -7.11 -13.56
C TRP A 171 4.46 -5.83 -13.66
N LEU A 172 4.15 -4.77 -12.89
CA LEU A 172 4.92 -3.52 -12.88
C LEU A 172 6.35 -3.74 -12.37
N LEU A 173 6.51 -4.71 -11.47
CA LEU A 173 7.79 -5.14 -10.91
C LEU A 173 8.26 -6.47 -11.53
N ALA A 174 7.72 -6.85 -12.69
CA ALA A 174 8.05 -8.10 -13.39
C ALA A 174 8.00 -9.34 -12.46
N HIS A 175 7.07 -9.33 -11.51
CA HIS A 175 6.86 -10.38 -10.52
C HIS A 175 8.06 -10.69 -9.60
N GLY A 176 9.02 -9.78 -9.46
CA GLY A 176 10.27 -10.08 -8.75
C GLY A 176 11.12 -11.15 -9.44
N LYS A 177 10.96 -11.30 -10.77
CA LYS A 177 11.62 -12.33 -11.59
C LYS A 177 12.54 -11.69 -12.64
N LYS A 178 12.00 -11.36 -13.81
CA LYS A 178 12.82 -10.85 -14.93
C LYS A 178 13.46 -9.51 -14.56
N GLY A 179 14.79 -9.42 -14.66
CA GLY A 179 15.55 -8.21 -14.36
C GLY A 179 15.82 -7.98 -12.87
N TRP A 180 15.57 -8.98 -12.03
CA TRP A 180 15.93 -8.99 -10.61
C TRP A 180 17.16 -9.87 -10.36
N ALA A 181 17.87 -9.61 -9.26
CA ALA A 181 18.85 -10.56 -8.76
C ALA A 181 18.16 -11.90 -8.40
N ALA A 182 18.85 -13.03 -8.61
CA ALA A 182 18.25 -14.35 -8.41
C ALA A 182 17.78 -14.58 -6.96
N ASP A 183 18.57 -14.10 -6.00
CA ASP A 183 18.43 -14.37 -4.58
C ASP A 183 18.00 -13.14 -3.77
N THR A 184 17.29 -12.19 -4.39
CA THR A 184 16.76 -11.02 -3.68
C THR A 184 15.90 -11.44 -2.49
N GLN A 185 16.24 -10.94 -1.31
CA GLN A 185 15.47 -11.12 -0.08
C GLN A 185 14.48 -9.97 0.09
N PHE A 186 13.21 -10.30 0.31
CA PHE A 186 12.15 -9.30 0.41
C PHE A 186 11.71 -9.04 1.85
N ILE A 187 11.62 -7.75 2.19
CA ILE A 187 10.83 -7.24 3.30
C ILE A 187 9.58 -6.62 2.68
N GLN A 188 8.39 -6.91 3.20
CA GLN A 188 7.16 -6.35 2.64
C GLN A 188 6.26 -5.77 3.74
N LEU A 189 6.01 -4.46 3.63
CA LEU A 189 5.02 -3.73 4.40
C LEU A 189 3.75 -3.62 3.57
N ASP A 190 2.73 -4.38 3.96
CA ASP A 190 1.39 -4.33 3.37
C ASP A 190 0.35 -4.62 4.47
N ILE A 191 -0.81 -3.99 4.36
CA ILE A 191 -1.92 -4.22 5.29
C ILE A 191 -2.63 -5.55 5.02
N GLU A 192 -2.46 -6.10 3.81
CA GLU A 192 -3.14 -7.30 3.34
C GLU A 192 -2.25 -8.54 3.53
N PRO A 193 -2.53 -9.41 4.52
CA PRO A 193 -1.75 -10.63 4.72
C PRO A 193 -1.82 -11.60 3.53
N GLN A 194 -2.92 -11.58 2.77
CA GLN A 194 -3.09 -12.43 1.59
C GLN A 194 -2.17 -12.07 0.41
N GLU A 195 -1.55 -10.89 0.45
CA GLU A 195 -0.60 -10.45 -0.59
C GLU A 195 0.80 -11.04 -0.37
N ILE A 196 1.12 -11.46 0.86
CA ILE A 196 2.42 -12.05 1.18
C ILE A 196 2.56 -13.38 0.43
N ASP A 197 3.76 -13.64 -0.08
CA ASP A 197 4.11 -14.82 -0.87
C ASP A 197 3.33 -15.00 -2.19
N SER A 198 2.62 -13.97 -2.67
CA SER A 198 1.83 -14.03 -3.91
C SER A 198 2.66 -14.33 -5.17
N ASN A 199 3.93 -13.91 -5.21
CA ASN A 199 4.80 -14.03 -6.38
C ASN A 199 6.20 -14.57 -6.10
N ARG A 200 6.83 -14.11 -5.02
CA ARG A 200 8.14 -14.55 -4.51
C ARG A 200 8.01 -14.75 -3.01
N PRO A 201 8.77 -15.69 -2.42
CA PRO A 201 8.84 -15.82 -0.97
C PRO A 201 9.29 -14.51 -0.32
N ILE A 202 8.57 -14.05 0.69
CA ILE A 202 8.86 -12.86 1.47
C ILE A 202 9.58 -13.29 2.74
N VAL A 203 10.85 -12.89 2.87
CA VAL A 203 11.70 -13.30 3.99
C VAL A 203 11.21 -12.66 5.29
N VAL A 204 10.79 -11.39 5.25
CA VAL A 204 10.25 -10.70 6.41
C VAL A 204 8.94 -9.97 6.06
N PRO A 205 7.77 -10.61 6.28
CA PRO A 205 6.49 -9.92 6.18
C PRO A 205 6.26 -9.03 7.41
N VAL A 206 5.96 -7.76 7.15
CA VAL A 206 5.57 -6.76 8.16
C VAL A 206 4.12 -6.36 7.88
N VAL A 207 3.20 -7.19 8.37
CA VAL A 207 1.77 -7.01 8.11
C VAL A 207 1.17 -6.02 9.09
N GLY A 208 0.63 -4.92 8.57
CA GLY A 208 0.05 -3.83 9.35
C GLY A 208 -0.22 -2.62 8.46
N ASP A 209 -0.88 -1.59 8.99
CA ASP A 209 -0.95 -0.32 8.28
C ASP A 209 0.47 0.29 8.19
N ILE A 210 0.75 0.98 7.09
CA ILE A 210 2.10 1.46 6.78
C ILE A 210 2.56 2.53 7.78
N ALA A 211 1.66 3.41 8.25
CA ALA A 211 2.03 4.46 9.18
C ALA A 211 2.48 3.87 10.53
N SER A 212 1.69 2.94 11.10
CA SER A 212 2.04 2.20 12.31
C SER A 212 3.29 1.35 12.13
N SER A 213 3.45 0.72 10.95
CA SER A 213 4.63 -0.08 10.65
C SER A 213 5.89 0.78 10.58
N MET A 214 5.84 1.92 9.92
CA MET A 214 6.97 2.86 9.84
C MET A 214 7.31 3.49 11.19
N GLN A 215 6.33 3.75 12.05
CA GLN A 215 6.59 4.17 13.44
C GLN A 215 7.39 3.10 14.19
N GLY A 216 7.00 1.83 14.08
CA GLY A 216 7.76 0.71 14.66
C GLY A 216 9.17 0.60 14.08
N MET A 217 9.30 0.67 12.76
CA MET A 217 10.60 0.61 12.06
C MET A 217 11.54 1.74 12.49
N LEU A 218 11.05 2.96 12.64
CA LEU A 218 11.84 4.10 13.13
C LEU A 218 12.24 3.95 14.59
N ALA A 219 11.33 3.47 15.45
CA ALA A 219 11.64 3.23 16.86
C ALA A 219 12.74 2.17 17.02
N GLU A 220 12.65 1.08 16.27
CA GLU A 220 13.67 0.02 16.26
C GLU A 220 14.99 0.52 15.66
N LEU A 221 14.95 1.27 14.56
CA LEU A 221 16.15 1.88 13.95
C LEU A 221 16.87 2.81 14.92
N LYS A 222 16.14 3.57 15.76
CA LYS A 222 16.74 4.45 16.78
C LYS A 222 17.55 3.67 17.83
N GLN A 223 17.16 2.43 18.12
CA GLN A 223 17.91 1.55 19.03
C GLN A 223 19.05 0.81 18.33
N ASN A 224 18.90 0.53 17.03
CA ASN A 224 19.82 -0.27 16.23
C ASN A 224 20.19 0.45 14.93
N THR A 225 20.90 1.57 15.07
CA THR A 225 21.26 2.42 13.94
C THR A 225 22.21 1.71 12.99
N PHE A 226 21.99 1.93 11.69
CA PHE A 226 22.89 1.52 10.63
C PHE A 226 22.78 2.50 9.47
N THR A 227 23.83 2.52 8.64
CA THR A 227 23.87 3.33 7.42
C THR A 227 24.23 2.43 6.26
N THR A 228 23.52 2.61 5.14
CA THR A 228 23.76 1.86 3.91
C THR A 228 25.21 2.01 3.43
N PRO A 229 25.86 0.92 2.97
CA PRO A 229 27.22 0.98 2.43
C PRO A 229 27.40 2.09 1.40
N LEU A 230 28.42 2.93 1.59
CA LEU A 230 28.68 4.07 0.70
C LEU A 230 28.97 3.61 -0.73
N VAL A 231 29.72 2.51 -0.88
CA VAL A 231 30.03 1.91 -2.19
C VAL A 231 28.77 1.62 -3.01
N TRP A 232 27.69 1.15 -2.38
CA TRP A 232 26.44 0.88 -3.09
C TRP A 232 25.80 2.17 -3.61
N ARG A 233 25.75 3.21 -2.76
CA ARG A 233 25.23 4.53 -3.14
C ARG A 233 26.04 5.17 -4.27
N ASP A 234 27.35 5.06 -4.22
CA ASP A 234 28.26 5.61 -5.24
C ASP A 234 28.07 4.91 -6.59
N ILE A 235 27.99 3.56 -6.60
CA ILE A 235 27.76 2.80 -7.83
C ILE A 235 26.40 3.13 -8.44
N LEU A 236 25.35 3.31 -7.63
CA LEU A 236 24.05 3.78 -8.12
C LEU A 236 24.15 5.18 -8.74
N ASN A 237 24.88 6.10 -8.11
CA ASN A 237 25.06 7.46 -8.63
C ASN A 237 25.79 7.47 -9.98
N ILE A 238 26.77 6.61 -10.19
CA ILE A 238 27.44 6.43 -11.49
C ILE A 238 26.41 6.05 -12.57
N HIS A 239 25.56 5.06 -12.30
CA HIS A 239 24.55 4.61 -13.27
C HIS A 239 23.45 5.65 -13.49
N LYS A 240 23.07 6.42 -12.46
CA LYS A 240 22.13 7.54 -12.58
C LYS A 240 22.69 8.61 -13.52
N GLN A 241 23.96 8.99 -13.36
CA GLN A 241 24.63 9.99 -14.19
C GLN A 241 24.74 9.53 -15.66
N GLN A 242 25.14 8.28 -15.89
CA GLN A 242 25.23 7.72 -17.26
C GLN A 242 23.88 7.76 -17.99
N ASN A 243 22.79 7.41 -17.31
CA ASN A 243 21.46 7.44 -17.92
C ASN A 243 20.96 8.87 -18.15
N ALA A 244 21.26 9.80 -17.25
CA ALA A 244 20.95 11.21 -17.45
C ALA A 244 21.68 11.80 -18.66
N GLN A 245 22.98 11.50 -18.82
CA GLN A 245 23.77 11.92 -19.99
C GLN A 245 23.17 11.38 -21.29
N LYS A 246 22.87 10.07 -21.36
CA LYS A 246 22.24 9.45 -22.53
C LYS A 246 20.87 10.03 -22.90
N MET A 247 20.14 10.58 -21.93
CA MET A 247 18.85 11.24 -22.18
C MET A 247 19.04 12.65 -22.75
N HIS A 248 20.10 13.36 -22.36
CA HIS A 248 20.42 14.69 -22.90
C HIS A 248 20.99 14.65 -24.33
N GLU A 249 21.61 13.52 -24.72
CA GLU A 249 22.17 13.32 -26.06
C GLU A 249 21.12 12.92 -27.13
N LYS A 250 19.86 12.67 -26.74
CA LYS A 250 18.76 12.29 -27.62
C LYS A 250 17.79 13.44 -27.84
#